data_AF-A0A1T1GM92-F1
#
_entry.id   AF-A0A1T1GM92-F1
#
_cell.length_a   1.000
_cell.length_b   1.000
_cell.length_c   1.000
_cell.angle_alpha   90.00
_cell.angle_beta   90.00
_cell.angle_gamma   90.00
#
_symmetry.space_group_name_H-M   'P 1'
#
loop_
_entity.id
_entity.type
_entity.pdbx_description
1 polymer ?
#
loop_
_entity_poly.entity_id
_entity_poly.type
_entity_poly.pdbx_seq_one_letter_code
_entity_poly.pdbx_strand_id
1 'polypeptide(L)'
;RATTAEIAQRLGVSEATVFSYFRGKRELCARVIADWYDEIIAAIETGLPREGTPRQQFAFILRTHLRLMLVHGTGMCSLVLSEGRAKHHELSAELTALQRRYTAPLMRVLAQAQQTGQIRTDLPLRLMRSMVFGP
;
A
#
# COMPACT_ATOMS: atom_id res chain seq x y z
N ARG A 1 -11.59 15.99 9.23
CA ARG A 1 -10.81 15.28 10.27
C ARG A 1 -11.82 14.62 11.20
N ALA A 2 -11.70 13.33 11.51
CA ALA A 2 -12.55 12.65 12.49
C ALA A 2 -11.87 12.55 13.87
N THR A 3 -12.61 12.50 14.98
CA THR A 3 -12.13 12.19 16.34
C THR A 3 -12.42 10.73 16.72
N THR A 4 -11.77 10.21 17.77
CA THR A 4 -12.08 8.88 18.33
C THR A 4 -13.53 8.79 18.82
N ALA A 5 -14.03 9.86 19.45
CA ALA A 5 -15.43 9.98 19.85
C ALA A 5 -16.40 9.89 18.66
N GLU A 6 -16.13 10.59 17.55
CA GLU A 6 -16.96 10.54 16.33
C GLU A 6 -16.95 9.15 15.68
N ILE A 7 -15.79 8.46 15.72
CA ILE A 7 -15.67 7.08 15.24
C ILE A 7 -16.48 6.14 16.13
N ALA A 8 -16.34 6.24 17.45
CA ALA A 8 -17.08 5.42 18.42
C ALA A 8 -18.60 5.61 18.29
N GLN A 9 -19.04 6.86 18.18
CA GLN A 9 -20.45 7.21 17.97
C GLN A 9 -21.01 6.57 16.69
N ARG A 10 -20.27 6.63 15.57
CA ARG A 10 -20.68 6.01 14.31
C ARG A 10 -20.76 4.48 14.38
N LEU A 11 -19.91 3.87 15.21
CA LEU A 11 -19.89 2.42 15.44
C LEU A 11 -20.90 1.96 16.50
N GLY A 12 -21.58 2.89 17.19
CA GLY A 12 -22.51 2.56 18.28
C GLY A 12 -21.82 2.00 19.53
N VAL A 13 -20.54 2.31 19.73
CA VAL A 13 -19.75 1.87 20.90
C VAL A 13 -19.30 3.07 21.75
N SER A 14 -18.88 2.80 22.99
CA SER A 14 -18.28 3.85 23.83
C SER A 14 -16.88 4.21 23.33
N GLU A 15 -16.45 5.45 23.55
CA GLU A 15 -15.08 5.87 23.23
C GLU A 15 -14.04 5.06 24.04
N ALA A 16 -14.38 4.67 25.28
CA ALA A 16 -13.57 3.77 26.10
C ALA A 16 -13.35 2.39 25.43
N THR A 17 -14.33 1.90 24.66
CA THR A 17 -14.17 0.67 23.87
C THR A 17 -13.09 0.84 22.83
N VAL A 18 -13.07 1.95 22.09
CA VAL A 18 -12.00 2.24 21.11
C VAL A 18 -10.62 2.29 21.80
N PHE A 19 -10.54 2.94 22.97
CA PHE A 19 -9.30 3.03 23.74
C PHE A 19 -8.82 1.70 24.32
N SER A 20 -9.71 0.71 24.49
CA SER A 20 -9.31 -0.64 24.91
C SER A 20 -8.50 -1.39 23.84
N TYR A 21 -8.62 -1.00 22.56
CA TYR A 21 -7.88 -1.59 21.44
C TYR A 21 -6.73 -0.71 20.95
N PHE A 22 -6.85 0.61 21.08
CA PHE A 22 -5.88 1.56 20.54
C PHE A 22 -5.56 2.64 21.56
N ARG A 23 -4.28 2.93 21.78
CA ARG A 23 -3.79 4.02 22.64
C ARG A 23 -4.19 5.40 22.12
N GLY A 24 -4.63 5.49 20.87
CA GLY A 24 -5.27 6.68 20.32
C GLY A 24 -5.51 6.61 18.83
N LYS A 25 -6.07 7.70 18.28
CA LYS A 25 -6.45 7.80 16.87
C LYS A 25 -5.31 7.46 15.91
N ARG A 26 -4.07 7.83 16.25
CA ARG A 26 -2.92 7.59 15.35
C ARG A 26 -2.59 6.12 15.21
N GLU A 27 -2.61 5.36 16.31
CA GLU A 27 -2.42 3.92 16.28
C GLU A 27 -3.55 3.24 15.52
N LEU A 28 -4.79 3.70 15.70
CA LEU A 28 -5.92 3.26 14.90
C LEU A 28 -5.69 3.53 13.39
N CYS A 29 -5.29 4.75 13.01
CA CYS A 29 -4.98 5.09 11.61
C CYS A 29 -3.86 4.19 11.06
N ALA A 30 -2.78 3.98 11.83
CA ALA A 30 -1.67 3.13 11.45
C ALA A 30 -2.14 1.71 11.18
N ARG A 31 -2.97 1.16 12.07
CA ARG A 31 -3.52 -0.19 11.91
C ARG A 31 -4.43 -0.31 10.69
N VAL A 32 -5.31 0.65 10.47
CA VAL A 32 -6.17 0.71 9.27
C VAL A 32 -5.34 0.75 7.99
N ILE A 33 -4.25 1.54 7.96
CA ILE A 33 -3.34 1.58 6.82
C ILE A 33 -2.63 0.23 6.63
N ALA A 34 -2.15 -0.38 7.71
CA ALA A 34 -1.44 -1.65 7.67
C ALA A 34 -2.33 -2.78 7.14
N ASP A 35 -3.55 -2.92 7.68
CA ASP A 35 -4.52 -3.94 7.25
C ASP A 35 -4.84 -3.77 5.76
N TRP A 36 -5.04 -2.53 5.30
CA TRP A 36 -5.26 -2.25 3.88
C TRP A 36 -4.04 -2.60 3.00
N TYR A 37 -2.82 -2.30 3.44
CA TYR A 37 -1.62 -2.73 2.71
C TYR A 37 -1.51 -4.26 2.66
N ASP A 38 -1.76 -4.96 3.76
CA ASP A 38 -1.69 -6.41 3.82
C ASP A 38 -2.73 -7.07 2.90
N GLU A 39 -3.96 -6.53 2.83
CA GLU A 39 -4.97 -6.98 1.86
C GLU A 39 -4.49 -6.85 0.41
N ILE A 40 -3.91 -5.70 0.07
CA ILE A 40 -3.40 -5.43 -1.27
C ILE A 40 -2.22 -6.34 -1.62
N ILE A 41 -1.28 -6.48 -0.68
CA ILE A 41 -0.12 -7.35 -0.83
C ILE A 41 -0.59 -8.79 -1.05
N ALA A 42 -1.53 -9.27 -0.24
CA ALA A 42 -2.10 -10.60 -0.38
C ALA A 42 -2.77 -10.80 -1.76
N ALA A 43 -3.56 -9.82 -2.23
CA ALA A 43 -4.18 -9.88 -3.55
C ALA A 43 -3.14 -9.99 -4.68
N ILE A 44 -2.03 -9.25 -4.57
CA ILE A 44 -0.94 -9.35 -5.54
C ILE A 44 -0.24 -10.71 -5.45
N GLU A 45 0.16 -11.14 -4.26
CA GLU A 45 0.97 -12.35 -4.07
C GLU A 45 0.22 -13.64 -4.40
N THR A 46 -1.11 -13.66 -4.18
CA THR A 46 -1.97 -14.80 -4.47
C THR A 46 -2.37 -14.87 -5.95
N GLY A 47 -2.65 -13.73 -6.59
CA GLY A 47 -3.13 -13.71 -7.97
C GLY A 47 -2.03 -13.57 -9.04
N LEU A 48 -0.77 -13.28 -8.67
CA LEU A 48 0.30 -13.12 -9.63
C LEU A 48 0.55 -14.42 -10.42
N PRO A 49 0.49 -14.40 -11.76
CA PRO A 49 0.74 -15.59 -12.56
C PRO A 49 2.24 -15.93 -12.58
N ARG A 50 2.69 -16.75 -11.63
CA ARG A 50 4.12 -17.06 -11.41
C ARG A 50 4.81 -17.71 -12.61
N GLU A 51 4.06 -18.50 -13.39
CA GLU A 51 4.54 -19.14 -14.62
C GLU A 51 4.35 -18.26 -15.87
N GLY A 52 3.73 -17.09 -15.71
CA GLY A 52 3.49 -16.14 -16.79
C GLY A 52 4.75 -15.35 -17.18
N THR A 53 4.74 -14.80 -18.39
CA THR A 53 5.78 -13.89 -18.88
C THR A 53 5.84 -12.62 -18.03
N PRO A 54 7.00 -11.90 -17.98
CA PRO A 54 7.11 -10.62 -17.29
C PRO A 54 6.04 -9.60 -17.71
N ARG A 55 5.63 -9.60 -18.99
CA ARG A 55 4.52 -8.79 -19.49
C ARG A 55 3.18 -9.14 -18.82
N GLN A 56 2.85 -10.42 -18.70
CA GLN A 56 1.62 -10.88 -18.05
C GLN A 56 1.61 -10.54 -16.56
N GLN A 57 2.74 -10.77 -15.87
CA GLN A 57 2.91 -10.42 -14.46
C GLN A 57 2.80 -8.90 -14.24
N PHE A 58 3.45 -8.09 -15.07
CA PHE A 58 3.35 -6.63 -15.03
C PHE A 58 1.91 -6.16 -15.24
N ALA A 59 1.22 -6.69 -16.25
CA ALA A 59 -0.18 -6.34 -16.53
C ALA A 59 -1.10 -6.70 -15.35
N PHE A 60 -0.87 -7.84 -14.71
CA PHE A 60 -1.61 -8.24 -13.51
C PHE A 60 -1.40 -7.26 -12.35
N ILE A 61 -0.15 -6.90 -12.04
CA ILE A 61 0.17 -5.95 -10.96
C ILE A 61 -0.48 -4.58 -11.24
N LEU A 62 -0.34 -4.08 -12.47
CA LEU A 62 -0.90 -2.78 -12.85
C LEU A 62 -2.43 -2.75 -12.72
N ARG A 63 -3.12 -3.78 -13.23
CA ARG A 63 -4.58 -3.89 -13.13
C ARG A 63 -5.04 -3.99 -11.68
N THR A 64 -4.33 -4.76 -10.86
CA THR A 64 -4.65 -4.92 -9.44
C THR A 64 -4.48 -3.61 -8.70
N HIS A 65 -3.34 -2.92 -8.88
CA HIS A 65 -3.11 -1.59 -8.32
C HIS A 65 -4.21 -0.59 -8.72
N LEU A 66 -4.49 -0.47 -10.01
CA LEU A 66 -5.49 0.48 -10.51
C LEU A 66 -6.90 0.16 -9.99
N ARG A 67 -7.30 -1.11 -9.95
CA ARG A 67 -8.59 -1.51 -9.38
C ARG A 67 -8.70 -1.09 -7.92
N LEU A 68 -7.67 -1.36 -7.13
CA LEU A 68 -7.66 -1.00 -5.70
C LEU A 68 -7.72 0.52 -5.50
N MET A 69 -7.01 1.29 -6.33
CA MET A 69 -7.06 2.75 -6.29
C MET A 69 -8.43 3.30 -6.68
N LEU A 70 -9.09 2.71 -7.67
CA LEU A 70 -10.38 3.18 -8.17
C LEU A 70 -11.56 2.82 -7.25
N VAL A 71 -11.51 1.67 -6.57
CA VAL A 71 -12.62 1.21 -5.71
C VAL A 71 -12.50 1.74 -4.28
N HIS A 72 -11.31 1.75 -3.69
CA HIS A 72 -11.09 2.09 -2.28
C HIS A 72 -10.01 3.16 -2.05
N GLY A 73 -9.34 3.63 -3.11
CA GLY A 73 -8.09 4.36 -2.99
C GLY A 73 -8.21 5.80 -2.51
N THR A 74 -9.29 6.52 -2.79
CA THR A 74 -9.33 7.97 -2.47
C THR A 74 -9.25 8.25 -0.97
N GLY A 75 -10.04 7.55 -0.16
CA GLY A 75 -10.01 7.68 1.31
C GLY A 75 -8.69 7.18 1.90
N MET A 76 -8.23 6.00 1.48
CA MET A 76 -7.00 5.39 1.99
C MET A 76 -5.75 6.16 1.58
N CYS A 77 -5.64 6.61 0.33
CA CYS A 77 -4.53 7.46 -0.11
C CYS A 77 -4.50 8.78 0.66
N SER A 78 -5.66 9.40 0.91
CA SER A 78 -5.72 10.59 1.75
C SER A 78 -5.22 10.32 3.17
N LEU A 79 -5.60 9.18 3.75
CA LEU A 79 -5.15 8.77 5.08
C LEU A 79 -3.62 8.53 5.12
N VAL A 80 -3.09 7.72 4.21
CA VAL A 80 -1.65 7.43 4.07
C VAL A 80 -0.84 8.71 3.90
N LEU A 81 -1.24 9.59 2.99
CA LEU A 81 -0.54 10.86 2.75
C LEU A 81 -0.61 11.80 3.96
N SER A 82 -1.70 11.76 4.72
CA SER A 82 -1.84 12.60 5.92
C SER A 82 -0.97 12.12 7.07
N GLU A 83 -0.90 10.80 7.29
CA GLU A 83 -0.12 10.21 8.38
C GLU A 83 1.38 10.16 8.05
N GLY A 84 1.74 9.90 6.79
CA GLY A 84 3.14 9.85 6.34
C GLY A 84 3.88 11.20 6.37
N ARG A 85 3.14 12.33 6.36
CA ARG A 85 3.73 13.69 6.52
C ARG A 85 3.89 14.12 7.97
N ALA A 86 3.34 13.38 8.93
CA ALA A 86 3.46 13.73 10.34
C ALA A 86 4.88 13.47 10.85
N LYS A 87 5.44 14.38 11.65
CA LYS A 87 6.85 14.39 12.14
C LYS A 87 7.21 13.28 13.16
N HIS A 88 6.70 12.06 12.99
CA HIS A 88 7.00 10.93 13.89
C HIS A 88 7.70 9.81 13.14
N HIS A 89 8.92 9.50 13.55
CA HIS A 89 9.83 8.60 12.85
C HIS A 89 9.38 7.12 12.84
N GLU A 90 8.71 6.64 13.90
CA GLU A 90 8.32 5.24 14.04
C GLU A 90 7.22 4.82 13.06
N LEU A 91 6.10 5.58 13.03
CA LEU A 91 5.02 5.34 12.06
C LEU A 91 5.51 5.45 10.61
N SER A 92 6.42 6.39 10.34
CA SER A 92 7.05 6.55 9.03
C SER A 92 7.86 5.33 8.62
N ALA A 93 8.56 4.69 9.57
CA ALA A 93 9.33 3.48 9.31
C ALA A 93 8.44 2.27 8.98
N GLU A 94 7.34 2.07 9.73
CA GLU A 94 6.37 1.00 9.44
C GLU A 94 5.71 1.18 8.07
N LEU A 95 5.25 2.40 7.77
CA LEU A 95 4.68 2.73 6.46
C LEU A 95 5.69 2.52 5.33
N THR A 96 6.96 2.87 5.56
CA THR A 96 8.03 2.61 4.60
C THR A 96 8.24 1.11 4.36
N ALA A 97 8.16 0.28 5.41
CA ALA A 97 8.28 -1.17 5.29
C ALA A 97 7.10 -1.77 4.49
N LEU A 98 5.88 -1.31 4.75
CA LEU A 98 4.68 -1.70 4.00
C LEU A 98 4.79 -1.31 2.52
N GLN A 99 5.21 -0.07 2.22
CA GLN A 99 5.40 0.39 0.85
C GLN A 99 6.49 -0.40 0.11
N ARG A 100 7.56 -0.81 0.80
CA ARG A 100 8.59 -1.70 0.24
C ARG A 100 8.02 -3.07 -0.10
N ARG A 101 7.28 -3.71 0.83
CA ARG A 101 6.62 -5.01 0.58
C ARG A 101 5.65 -4.92 -0.60
N TYR A 102 4.83 -3.88 -0.62
CA TYR A 102 3.84 -3.63 -1.66
C TYR A 102 4.46 -3.48 -3.07
N THR A 103 5.60 -2.79 -3.18
CA THR A 103 6.24 -2.53 -4.48
C THR A 103 7.23 -3.62 -4.92
N ALA A 104 7.61 -4.54 -4.02
CA ALA A 104 8.59 -5.59 -4.28
C ALA A 104 8.22 -6.53 -5.46
N PRO A 105 6.95 -6.96 -5.65
CA PRO A 105 6.57 -7.77 -6.80
C PRO A 105 6.89 -7.09 -8.13
N LEU A 106 6.58 -5.79 -8.27
CA LEU A 106 6.88 -5.04 -9.49
C LEU A 106 8.39 -4.97 -9.72
N MET A 107 9.17 -4.72 -8.67
CA MET A 107 10.63 -4.64 -8.78
C MET A 107 11.24 -5.95 -9.29
N ARG A 108 10.73 -7.10 -8.83
CA ARG A 108 11.16 -8.42 -9.31
C ARG A 108 10.83 -8.63 -10.79
N VAL A 109 9.59 -8.29 -11.20
CA VAL A 109 9.15 -8.41 -12.60
C VAL A 109 9.99 -7.54 -13.54
N LEU A 110 10.26 -6.29 -13.15
CA LEU A 110 11.07 -5.38 -13.96
C LEU A 110 12.53 -5.85 -14.04
N ALA A 111 13.10 -6.33 -12.94
CA ALA A 111 14.46 -6.89 -12.95
C ALA A 111 14.58 -8.09 -13.91
N GLN A 112 13.62 -9.02 -13.87
CA GLN A 112 13.58 -10.17 -14.77
C GLN A 112 13.40 -9.72 -16.24
N ALA A 113 12.56 -8.73 -16.51
CA ALA A 113 12.36 -8.19 -17.85
C ALA A 113 13.64 -7.54 -18.40
N GLN A 114 14.42 -6.85 -17.57
CA GLN A 114 15.74 -6.32 -17.96
C GLN A 114 16.74 -7.44 -18.26
N GLN A 115 16.83 -8.44 -17.39
CA GLN A 115 17.74 -9.58 -17.56
C GLN A 115 17.47 -10.38 -18.84
N THR A 116 16.20 -10.48 -19.24
CA THR A 116 15.76 -11.21 -20.45
C THR A 116 15.72 -10.33 -21.69
N GLY A 117 16.18 -9.07 -21.62
CA GLY A 117 16.20 -8.15 -22.76
C GLY A 117 14.83 -7.68 -23.25
N GLN A 118 13.76 -7.88 -22.47
CA GLN A 118 12.40 -7.48 -22.84
C GLN A 118 12.14 -5.98 -22.68
N ILE A 119 12.92 -5.31 -21.83
CA ILE A 119 12.84 -3.87 -21.60
C ILE A 119 14.25 -3.27 -21.52
N ARG A 120 14.33 -1.96 -21.76
CA ARG A 120 15.55 -1.16 -21.69
C ARG A 120 16.25 -1.28 -20.32
N THR A 121 17.58 -1.31 -20.33
CA THR A 121 18.43 -1.49 -19.14
C THR A 121 19.06 -0.19 -18.62
N ASP A 122 18.95 0.90 -19.39
CA ASP A 122 19.49 2.22 -19.06
C ASP A 122 18.61 3.01 -18.07
N LEU A 123 17.42 2.50 -17.74
CA LEU A 123 16.53 3.13 -16.76
C LEU A 123 16.58 2.39 -15.40
N PRO A 124 16.87 3.08 -14.29
CA PRO A 124 16.80 2.49 -12.96
C PRO A 124 15.39 1.99 -12.62
N LEU A 125 15.30 0.77 -12.08
CA LEU A 125 14.02 0.15 -11.67
C LEU A 125 13.19 1.03 -10.74
N ARG A 126 13.85 1.81 -9.86
CA ARG A 126 13.19 2.73 -8.93
C ARG A 126 12.36 3.81 -9.64
N LEU A 127 12.81 4.29 -10.80
CA LEU A 127 12.08 5.28 -11.60
C LEU A 127 10.88 4.63 -12.29
N MET A 128 11.07 3.41 -12.81
CA MET A 128 9.99 2.62 -13.40
C MET A 128 8.88 2.31 -12.39
N ARG A 129 9.26 1.97 -11.16
CA ARG A 129 8.32 1.79 -10.04
C ARG A 129 7.52 3.07 -9.77
N SER A 130 8.17 4.23 -9.74
CA SER A 130 7.48 5.51 -9.51
C SER A 130 6.55 5.92 -10.66
N MET A 131 6.79 5.48 -11.90
CA MET A 131 5.84 5.67 -13.00
C MET A 131 4.54 4.87 -12.81
N VAL A 132 4.58 3.76 -12.06
CA VAL A 132 3.40 2.92 -11.78
C VAL A 132 2.68 3.37 -10.52
N PHE A 133 3.41 3.60 -9.44
CA PHE A 133 2.83 3.85 -8.12
C PHE A 133 2.80 5.33 -7.69
N GLY A 134 3.39 6.22 -8.50
CA GLY A 134 3.62 7.60 -8.12
C GLY A 134 4.91 7.83 -7.34
N PRO A 135 5.23 9.11 -7.06
CA PRO A 135 6.39 9.50 -6.25
C PRO A 135 6.27 9.07 -4.78
#